data_AF-A0AB38MAE7-F1
#
_entry.id   AF-A0AB38MAE7-F1
#
_cell.length_a   1.000
_cell.length_b   1.000
_cell.length_c   1.000
_cell.angle_alpha   90.00
_cell.angle_beta   90.00
_cell.angle_gamma   90.00
#
_symmetry.space_group_name_H-M   'P 1'
#
loop_
_entity.id
_entity.type
_entity.pdbx_description
1 polymer ?
#
loop_
_entity_poly.entity_id
_entity_poly.type
_entity_poly.pdbx_seq_one_letter_code
_entity_poly.pdbx_strand_id
1 'polypeptide(L)'
;MSNKPIFVATHPRACSTAFERVFMTQRDTLQCVHEPFGDAFYFGPERLSDRYEKDQKARAESGFETSTYKTIFDNIMKENEEGKRIFIKDITHYLAPPDGKPASIAPSLMKVKRGVGTNDSNPLTDIVDGSAEAVPISSGSNTNGAVESSPPYPYATKAEPGNPTVVPAEILNKFHFAFLIRHPKHSIPSYWRCTIPPLDAITGFYNFMPSEAGYDEQRRLFDYLRSCGQIGPKLAGQEAGEQKSGAVDICVIDADDLLDNPTAILEQFCKSVGIEYSPSMLNWNNEEDHTHAKEAFEKWRGFHEDAIHSTELKPRTHIQKKAEKSDEQLFAEWSEKYGEEAAKIIQKTVAENVKDYEHMKQFAIKV
;
A
#
# COMPACT_ATOMS: atom_id res chain seq x y z
N MET A 1 21.27 -0.62 12.93
CA MET A 1 19.90 -0.92 12.48
C MET A 1 19.87 -0.94 10.96
N SER A 2 18.86 -1.55 10.34
CA SER A 2 18.80 -1.68 8.88
C SER A 2 18.52 -0.33 8.20
N ASN A 3 19.29 0.03 7.16
CA ASN A 3 19.04 1.21 6.32
C ASN A 3 18.13 0.92 5.13
N LYS A 4 17.48 -0.25 5.11
CA LYS A 4 16.50 -0.61 4.07
C LYS A 4 15.35 0.41 4.03
N PRO A 5 14.86 0.79 2.84
CA PRO A 5 13.61 1.52 2.70
C PRO A 5 12.50 0.90 3.56
N ILE A 6 11.73 1.74 4.25
CA ILE A 6 10.59 1.31 5.05
C ILE A 6 9.39 1.20 4.10
N PHE A 7 8.69 0.07 4.13
CA PHE A 7 7.46 -0.14 3.37
C PHE A 7 6.31 -0.38 4.35
N VAL A 8 5.44 0.61 4.50
CA VAL A 8 4.20 0.50 5.27
C VAL A 8 3.10 0.00 4.34
N ALA A 9 2.84 -1.30 4.40
CA ALA A 9 1.82 -2.00 3.66
C ALA A 9 0.44 -1.79 4.33
N THR A 10 -0.50 -1.20 3.60
CA THR A 10 -1.84 -0.84 4.09
C THR A 10 -2.94 -1.40 3.17
N HIS A 11 -4.19 -1.30 3.61
CA HIS A 11 -5.38 -1.37 2.75
C HIS A 11 -6.01 0.04 2.63
N PRO A 12 -6.99 0.28 1.74
CA PRO A 12 -7.64 1.59 1.66
C PRO A 12 -8.29 2.00 2.99
N ARG A 13 -8.26 3.30 3.27
CA ARG A 13 -8.93 3.94 4.43
C ARG A 13 -8.47 3.45 5.82
N ALA A 14 -7.26 2.91 5.92
CA ALA A 14 -6.67 2.41 7.18
C ALA A 14 -6.12 3.50 8.14
N CYS A 15 -6.40 4.79 7.91
CA CYS A 15 -5.75 5.93 8.58
C CYS A 15 -4.24 6.10 8.26
N SER A 16 -3.76 5.40 7.22
CA SER A 16 -2.37 5.42 6.75
C SER A 16 -1.85 6.79 6.32
N THR A 17 -2.70 7.65 5.76
CA THR A 17 -2.28 8.99 5.30
C THR A 17 -2.00 9.92 6.49
N ALA A 18 -2.80 9.83 7.56
CA ALA A 18 -2.53 10.56 8.79
C ALA A 18 -1.28 10.01 9.51
N PHE A 19 -1.05 8.70 9.42
CA PHE A 19 0.18 8.08 9.90
C PHE A 19 1.40 8.53 9.09
N GLU A 20 1.30 8.58 7.77
CA GLU A 20 2.36 9.08 6.88
C GLU A 20 2.71 10.55 7.15
N ARG A 21 1.71 11.39 7.43
CA ARG A 21 1.92 12.80 7.83
C ARG A 21 2.92 12.95 8.97
N VAL A 22 2.94 12.02 9.92
CA VAL A 22 3.90 12.01 11.05
C VAL A 22 5.35 11.97 10.53
N PHE A 23 5.62 11.13 9.52
CA PHE A 23 6.97 10.95 8.96
C PHE A 23 7.32 12.00 7.92
N MET A 24 6.34 12.62 7.28
CA MET A 24 6.55 13.76 6.39
C MET A 24 7.13 14.98 7.12
N THR A 25 7.02 15.05 8.45
CA THR A 25 7.69 16.09 9.25
C THR A 25 9.20 15.86 9.41
N GLN A 26 9.70 14.64 9.12
CA GLN A 26 11.10 14.25 9.31
C GLN A 26 11.95 14.42 8.05
N ARG A 27 11.78 15.57 7.37
CA ARG A 27 12.34 15.84 6.04
C ARG A 27 13.85 15.77 5.96
N ASP A 28 14.56 15.97 7.07
CA ASP A 28 16.02 15.93 7.10
C ASP A 28 16.56 14.51 7.03
N THR A 29 15.77 13.51 7.43
CA THR A 29 16.21 12.11 7.55
C THR A 29 15.44 11.15 6.64
N LEU A 30 14.20 11.49 6.29
CA LEU A 30 13.31 10.65 5.50
C LEU A 30 12.86 11.34 4.21
N GLN A 31 12.68 10.54 3.17
CA GLN A 31 11.94 10.90 1.96
C GLN A 31 10.67 10.03 1.91
N CYS A 32 9.49 10.66 2.05
CA CYS A 32 8.22 9.94 2.00
C CYS A 32 7.74 9.79 0.55
N VAL A 33 7.32 8.59 0.17
CA VAL A 33 6.78 8.27 -1.15
C VAL A 33 5.37 7.70 -1.00
N HIS A 34 4.40 8.44 -1.52
CA HIS A 34 2.98 8.17 -1.33
C HIS A 34 2.39 7.33 -2.47
N GLU A 35 1.99 6.10 -2.15
CA GLU A 35 1.30 5.15 -3.02
C GLU A 35 1.91 5.02 -4.44
N PRO A 36 3.23 4.84 -4.59
CA PRO A 36 3.88 4.85 -5.90
C PRO A 36 3.41 3.70 -6.81
N PHE A 37 3.04 2.53 -6.26
CA PHE A 37 2.66 1.36 -7.06
C PHE A 37 1.27 1.45 -7.69
N GLY A 38 0.45 2.42 -7.26
CA GLY A 38 -0.83 2.72 -7.89
C GLY A 38 -0.68 3.12 -9.37
N ASP A 39 0.45 3.71 -9.73
CA ASP A 39 0.75 4.20 -11.09
C ASP A 39 0.77 3.05 -12.10
N ALA A 40 1.55 2.00 -11.81
CA ALA A 40 1.60 0.79 -12.62
C ALA A 40 0.30 -0.01 -12.50
N PHE A 41 -0.28 -0.08 -11.30
CA PHE A 41 -1.46 -0.90 -11.00
C PHE A 41 -2.73 -0.45 -11.74
N TYR A 42 -2.97 0.86 -11.87
CA TYR A 42 -4.16 1.42 -12.51
C TYR A 42 -3.94 1.79 -13.98
N PHE A 43 -2.78 2.39 -14.31
CA PHE A 43 -2.61 3.09 -15.58
C PHE A 43 -1.59 2.44 -16.52
N GLY A 44 -0.58 1.78 -15.95
CA GLY A 44 0.55 1.22 -16.67
C GLY A 44 0.22 0.09 -17.66
N PRO A 45 1.21 -0.33 -18.46
CA PRO A 45 1.09 -1.47 -19.37
C PRO A 45 1.08 -2.81 -18.62
N GLU A 46 1.38 -2.80 -17.33
CA GLU A 46 1.37 -3.96 -16.40
C GLU A 46 0.27 -3.82 -15.34
N ARG A 47 -0.82 -3.11 -15.66
CA ARG A 47 -1.92 -2.90 -14.72
C ARG A 47 -2.57 -4.22 -14.30
N LEU A 48 -3.03 -4.26 -13.05
CA LEU A 48 -3.83 -5.37 -12.51
C LEU A 48 -5.30 -4.97 -12.36
N SER A 49 -5.59 -3.66 -12.26
CA SER A 49 -6.95 -3.13 -12.15
C SER A 49 -7.65 -3.08 -13.50
N ASP A 50 -8.96 -3.34 -13.51
CA ASP A 50 -9.87 -3.12 -14.65
C ASP A 50 -10.54 -1.74 -14.64
N ARG A 51 -10.33 -0.93 -13.58
CA ARG A 51 -10.98 0.37 -13.37
C ARG A 51 -10.87 1.31 -14.57
N TYR A 52 -9.69 1.39 -15.18
CA TYR A 52 -9.40 2.24 -16.34
C TYR A 52 -9.15 1.43 -17.62
N GLU A 53 -9.57 0.16 -17.65
CA GLU A 53 -9.33 -0.74 -18.78
C GLU A 53 -9.92 -0.21 -20.08
N LYS A 54 -11.15 0.30 -20.00
CA LYS A 54 -11.90 0.85 -21.13
C LYS A 54 -11.72 2.37 -21.28
N ASP A 55 -10.89 2.99 -20.46
CA ASP A 55 -10.66 4.44 -20.45
C ASP A 55 -9.18 4.78 -20.74
N GLN A 56 -8.79 4.57 -21.99
CA GLN A 56 -7.45 4.89 -22.46
C GLN A 56 -7.12 6.39 -22.30
N LYS A 57 -8.14 7.26 -22.39
CA LYS A 57 -7.96 8.70 -22.23
C LYS A 57 -7.55 9.03 -20.80
N ALA A 58 -8.26 8.50 -19.80
CA ALA A 58 -7.91 8.70 -18.39
C ALA A 58 -6.51 8.14 -18.09
N ARG A 59 -6.13 7.00 -18.69
CA ARG A 59 -4.77 6.46 -18.57
C ARG A 59 -3.71 7.42 -19.13
N ALA A 60 -3.91 7.95 -20.34
CA ALA A 60 -2.97 8.90 -20.94
C ALA A 60 -2.90 10.22 -20.14
N GLU A 61 -4.05 10.77 -19.72
CA GLU A 61 -4.13 12.01 -18.94
C GLU A 61 -3.57 11.86 -17.52
N SER A 62 -3.47 10.64 -16.98
CA SER A 62 -2.84 10.38 -15.68
C SER A 62 -1.33 10.69 -15.68
N GLY A 63 -0.67 10.66 -16.83
CA GLY A 63 0.80 10.76 -16.93
C GLY A 63 1.56 9.47 -16.59
N PHE A 64 0.85 8.39 -16.25
CA PHE A 64 1.43 7.12 -15.79
C PHE A 64 1.16 5.94 -16.74
N GLU A 65 0.66 6.19 -17.95
CA GLU A 65 0.32 5.11 -18.90
C GLU A 65 1.50 4.21 -19.29
N THR A 66 2.74 4.69 -19.11
CA THR A 66 3.99 3.98 -19.37
C THR A 66 4.68 3.47 -18.10
N SER A 67 4.13 3.77 -16.91
CA SER A 67 4.71 3.35 -15.62
C SER A 67 4.66 1.84 -15.47
N THR A 68 5.82 1.21 -15.30
CA THR A 68 5.97 -0.21 -15.00
C THR A 68 6.32 -0.41 -13.52
N TYR A 69 6.18 -1.63 -13.00
CA TYR A 69 6.67 -1.90 -11.66
C TYR A 69 8.19 -1.66 -11.56
N LYS A 70 8.96 -2.01 -12.60
CA LYS A 70 10.41 -1.79 -12.64
C LYS A 70 10.77 -0.30 -12.52
N THR A 71 10.15 0.57 -13.32
CA THR A 71 10.47 2.01 -13.29
C THR A 71 10.21 2.61 -11.91
N ILE A 72 9.16 2.15 -11.22
CA ILE A 72 8.84 2.61 -9.88
C ILE A 72 9.91 2.13 -8.87
N PHE A 73 10.29 0.85 -8.90
CA PHE A 73 11.36 0.34 -8.04
C PHE A 73 12.72 1.00 -8.31
N ASP A 74 13.08 1.23 -9.58
CA ASP A 74 14.33 1.89 -9.96
C ASP A 74 14.39 3.30 -9.37
N ASN A 75 13.29 4.08 -9.46
CA ASN A 75 13.21 5.43 -8.90
C ASN A 75 13.35 5.41 -7.37
N ILE A 76 12.61 4.53 -6.68
CA ILE A 76 12.70 4.39 -5.21
C ILE A 76 14.12 4.05 -4.77
N MET A 77 14.79 3.12 -5.46
CA MET A 77 16.14 2.69 -5.09
C MET A 77 17.17 3.79 -5.37
N LYS A 78 17.04 4.50 -6.49
CA LYS A 78 17.87 5.66 -6.82
C LYS A 78 17.74 6.75 -5.75
N GLU A 79 16.52 7.14 -5.40
CA GLU A 79 16.29 8.17 -4.36
C GLU A 79 16.83 7.73 -2.99
N ASN A 80 16.78 6.44 -2.66
CA ASN A 80 17.35 5.92 -1.42
C ASN A 80 18.89 6.04 -1.36
N GLU A 81 19.57 6.08 -2.50
CA GLU A 81 21.02 6.26 -2.59
C GLU A 81 21.44 7.73 -2.43
N GLU A 82 20.52 8.68 -2.58
CA GLU A 82 20.77 10.13 -2.47
C GLU A 82 20.87 10.64 -1.02
N GLY A 83 20.75 9.74 -0.03
CA GLY A 83 21.18 9.98 1.36
C GLY A 83 20.05 10.07 2.39
N LYS A 84 18.80 10.28 1.97
CA LYS A 84 17.63 10.14 2.86
C LYS A 84 17.08 8.73 2.77
N ARG A 85 16.68 8.16 3.90
CA ARG A 85 16.05 6.84 3.91
C ARG A 85 14.62 6.96 3.39
N ILE A 86 14.24 6.09 2.47
CA ILE A 86 12.88 6.12 1.92
C ILE A 86 11.87 5.56 2.94
N PHE A 87 10.74 6.24 3.07
CA PHE A 87 9.53 5.79 3.76
C PHE A 87 8.40 5.69 2.73
N ILE A 88 7.97 4.47 2.43
CA ILE A 88 6.89 4.21 1.47
C ILE A 88 5.62 3.92 2.26
N LYS A 89 4.55 4.61 1.93
CA LYS A 89 3.19 4.18 2.27
C LYS A 89 2.58 3.63 0.98
N ASP A 90 2.14 2.37 0.98
CA ASP A 90 1.42 1.84 -0.18
C ASP A 90 0.34 0.81 0.16
N ILE A 91 -0.65 0.70 -0.71
CA ILE A 91 -1.75 -0.26 -0.62
C ILE A 91 -1.29 -1.60 -1.16
N THR A 92 -1.37 -2.66 -0.36
CA THR A 92 -0.87 -3.99 -0.77
C THR A 92 -1.59 -4.55 -1.99
N HIS A 93 -2.84 -4.13 -2.20
CA HIS A 93 -3.62 -4.43 -3.40
C HIS A 93 -2.90 -4.06 -4.71
N TYR A 94 -1.98 -3.09 -4.69
CA TYR A 94 -1.23 -2.71 -5.89
C TYR A 94 -0.12 -3.69 -6.26
N LEU A 95 0.27 -4.60 -5.37
CA LEU A 95 1.35 -5.58 -5.59
C LEU A 95 0.84 -7.01 -5.78
N ALA A 96 -0.40 -7.30 -5.39
CA ALA A 96 -0.96 -8.64 -5.42
C ALA A 96 -2.16 -8.69 -6.37
N PRO A 97 -2.34 -9.77 -7.16
CA PRO A 97 -3.53 -9.92 -7.96
C PRO A 97 -4.80 -9.93 -7.09
N PRO A 98 -5.89 -9.29 -7.58
CA PRO A 98 -7.16 -9.22 -6.87
C PRO A 98 -7.84 -10.60 -6.79
N ASP A 99 -8.79 -10.72 -5.86
CA ASP A 99 -9.70 -11.89 -5.72
C ASP A 99 -8.96 -13.22 -5.46
N GLY A 100 -7.81 -13.18 -4.80
CA GLY A 100 -7.00 -14.37 -4.52
C GLY A 100 -6.44 -15.07 -5.77
N LYS A 101 -6.41 -14.40 -6.92
CA LYS A 101 -5.84 -14.95 -8.16
C LYS A 101 -4.34 -15.28 -8.01
N PRO A 102 -3.83 -16.33 -8.68
CA PRO A 102 -2.46 -16.79 -8.51
C PRO A 102 -1.43 -15.81 -9.10
N ALA A 103 -0.48 -15.34 -8.29
CA ALA A 103 0.50 -14.36 -8.76
C ALA A 103 1.51 -14.93 -9.77
N SER A 104 1.92 -14.06 -10.69
CA SER A 104 3.01 -14.22 -11.66
C SER A 104 3.83 -12.94 -11.67
N ILE A 105 5.15 -13.02 -11.90
CA ILE A 105 6.04 -11.85 -11.80
C ILE A 105 5.75 -10.83 -12.91
N ALA A 106 5.68 -9.54 -12.60
CA ALA A 106 5.49 -8.48 -13.59
C ALA A 106 6.57 -8.58 -14.70
N PRO A 107 6.21 -8.52 -16.00
CA PRO A 107 7.16 -8.69 -17.10
C PRO A 107 8.44 -7.85 -16.99
N SER A 108 8.32 -6.60 -16.55
CA SER A 108 9.42 -5.65 -16.35
C SER A 108 10.38 -6.06 -15.24
N LEU A 109 9.96 -6.91 -14.31
CA LEU A 109 10.76 -7.41 -13.18
C LEU A 109 11.44 -8.75 -13.48
N MET A 110 11.24 -9.33 -14.66
CA MET A 110 11.90 -10.57 -15.05
C MET A 110 13.39 -10.35 -15.29
N LYS A 111 14.25 -11.15 -14.63
CA LYS A 111 15.68 -11.18 -14.97
C LYS A 111 15.88 -11.72 -16.38
N VAL A 112 16.40 -10.90 -17.27
CA VAL A 112 16.95 -11.38 -18.55
C VAL A 112 18.26 -12.10 -18.24
N LYS A 113 18.27 -13.44 -18.33
CA LYS A 113 19.54 -14.19 -18.34
C LYS A 113 20.31 -13.81 -19.61
N ARG A 114 21.21 -12.84 -19.53
CA ARG A 114 22.26 -12.66 -20.56
C ARG A 114 23.19 -13.89 -20.49
N GLY A 115 23.48 -14.46 -21.65
CA GLY A 115 24.32 -15.65 -21.79
C GLY A 115 25.72 -15.47 -21.21
N VAL A 116 26.29 -16.58 -20.78
CA VAL A 116 27.56 -16.79 -20.05
C VAL A 116 28.73 -15.90 -20.53
N GLY A 117 29.28 -15.12 -19.60
CA GLY A 117 30.59 -14.45 -19.68
C GLY A 117 30.95 -13.87 -18.31
N THR A 118 32.03 -14.37 -17.71
CA THR A 118 32.45 -14.19 -16.31
C THR A 118 32.80 -12.75 -15.91
N ASN A 119 32.31 -12.30 -14.74
CA ASN A 119 33.13 -11.81 -13.61
C ASN A 119 32.23 -11.45 -12.42
N ASP A 120 32.69 -11.78 -11.22
CA ASP A 120 32.04 -11.41 -9.95
C ASP A 120 31.99 -9.89 -9.79
N SER A 121 30.81 -9.31 -9.95
CA SER A 121 30.53 -7.89 -9.68
C SER A 121 29.13 -7.70 -9.08
N ASN A 122 29.02 -6.66 -8.27
CA ASN A 122 27.89 -6.36 -7.38
C ASN A 122 26.57 -6.15 -8.16
N PRO A 123 25.41 -6.76 -7.80
CA PRO A 123 24.29 -6.95 -8.73
C PRO A 123 23.42 -5.70 -9.02
N LEU A 124 23.82 -4.52 -8.58
CA LEU A 124 23.01 -3.29 -8.67
C LEU A 124 23.63 -2.20 -9.56
N THR A 125 24.90 -2.31 -9.94
CA THR A 125 25.57 -1.28 -10.77
C THR A 125 25.36 -1.47 -12.28
N ASP A 126 24.85 -2.60 -12.75
CA ASP A 126 24.61 -2.87 -14.19
C ASP A 126 23.28 -2.30 -14.74
N ILE A 127 22.59 -1.42 -13.99
CA ILE A 127 21.32 -0.80 -14.43
C ILE A 127 21.51 0.66 -14.90
N VAL A 128 22.72 1.23 -14.82
CA VAL A 128 22.94 2.66 -15.16
C VAL A 128 23.56 2.90 -16.55
N ASP A 129 23.93 1.86 -17.30
CA ASP A 129 24.38 2.10 -18.68
C ASP A 129 23.83 1.06 -19.67
N GLY A 130 22.88 1.53 -20.47
CA GLY A 130 22.18 0.74 -21.46
C GLY A 130 20.87 1.41 -21.80
N SER A 131 20.91 2.34 -22.75
CA SER A 131 19.76 2.75 -23.54
C SER A 131 19.10 1.50 -24.14
N ALA A 132 18.17 0.90 -23.40
CA ALA A 132 17.41 -0.24 -23.87
C ALA A 132 16.21 0.32 -24.64
N GLU A 133 16.34 0.29 -25.98
CA GLU A 133 15.21 0.42 -26.87
C GLU A 133 14.09 -0.52 -26.40
N ALA A 134 12.87 0.03 -26.31
CA ALA A 134 11.68 -0.71 -25.97
C ALA A 134 11.57 -1.96 -26.85
N VAL A 135 11.57 -3.14 -26.23
CA VAL A 135 11.23 -4.38 -26.93
C VAL A 135 9.77 -4.24 -27.36
N PRO A 136 9.46 -4.26 -28.66
CA PRO A 136 8.09 -4.13 -29.11
C PRO A 136 7.33 -5.38 -28.67
N ILE A 137 6.28 -5.17 -27.88
CA ILE A 137 5.25 -6.18 -27.67
C ILE A 137 4.71 -6.50 -29.06
N SER A 138 4.93 -7.73 -29.53
CA SER A 138 4.41 -8.18 -30.81
C SER A 138 2.89 -8.12 -30.79
N SER A 139 2.32 -7.12 -31.45
CA SER A 139 0.90 -7.05 -31.78
C SER A 139 0.57 -8.17 -32.77
N GLY A 140 0.09 -9.29 -32.22
CA GLY A 140 -0.44 -10.39 -33.01
C GLY A 140 -1.78 -10.00 -33.65
N SER A 141 -1.76 -9.89 -34.98
CA SER A 141 -2.85 -10.12 -35.93
C SER A 141 -4.13 -9.26 -35.85
N ASN A 142 -4.31 -8.44 -36.89
CA ASN A 142 -5.61 -7.89 -37.30
C ASN A 142 -6.65 -9.00 -37.49
N THR A 143 -7.61 -9.08 -36.57
CA THR A 143 -8.93 -9.64 -36.84
C THR A 143 -9.98 -8.68 -36.31
N ASN A 144 -10.81 -8.14 -37.21
CA ASN A 144 -11.98 -7.33 -36.88
C ASN A 144 -12.94 -8.13 -35.99
N GLY A 145 -12.88 -7.86 -34.70
CA GLY A 145 -13.83 -8.27 -33.68
C GLY A 145 -13.57 -7.40 -32.47
N ALA A 146 -14.60 -6.83 -31.87
CA ALA A 146 -14.48 -6.07 -30.63
C ALA A 146 -13.98 -7.03 -29.54
N VAL A 147 -12.65 -7.08 -29.36
CA VAL A 147 -12.04 -7.81 -28.25
C VAL A 147 -12.31 -6.95 -27.02
N GLU A 148 -13.14 -7.47 -26.10
CA GLU A 148 -13.23 -6.91 -24.76
C GLU A 148 -11.82 -6.89 -24.18
N SER A 149 -11.23 -5.70 -24.06
CA SER A 149 -9.91 -5.57 -23.47
C SER A 149 -10.05 -5.88 -21.97
N SER A 150 -9.27 -6.85 -21.50
CA SER A 150 -9.09 -7.16 -20.09
C SER A 150 -7.73 -6.63 -19.65
N PRO A 151 -7.50 -6.40 -18.35
CA PRO A 151 -6.15 -6.14 -17.85
C PRO A 151 -5.17 -7.18 -18.39
N PRO A 152 -3.90 -6.83 -18.61
CA PRO A 152 -2.87 -7.72 -19.17
C PRO A 152 -2.46 -8.88 -18.23
N TYR A 153 -3.32 -9.22 -17.27
CA TYR A 153 -3.13 -10.25 -16.27
C TYR A 153 -4.17 -11.38 -16.45
N PRO A 154 -3.80 -12.67 -16.30
CA PRO A 154 -2.51 -13.20 -15.81
C PRO A 154 -1.35 -12.96 -16.78
N TYR A 155 -0.15 -12.69 -16.24
CA TYR A 155 1.04 -12.52 -17.07
C TYR A 155 1.54 -13.85 -17.62
N ALA A 156 2.12 -13.84 -18.81
CA ALA A 156 2.81 -14.99 -19.40
C ALA A 156 4.20 -15.26 -18.79
N THR A 157 4.42 -14.84 -17.55
CA THR A 157 5.67 -14.98 -16.78
C THR A 157 5.54 -16.07 -15.72
N LYS A 158 6.66 -16.47 -15.14
CA LYS A 158 6.65 -17.50 -14.09
C LYS A 158 6.22 -16.89 -12.75
N ALA A 159 5.48 -17.67 -11.98
CA ALA A 159 5.26 -17.44 -10.56
C ALA A 159 6.50 -17.84 -9.74
N GLU A 160 6.68 -17.20 -8.59
CA GLU A 160 7.59 -17.68 -7.56
C GLU A 160 6.81 -18.50 -6.52
N PRO A 161 7.29 -19.70 -6.11
CA PRO A 161 6.57 -20.54 -5.16
C PRO A 161 6.23 -19.80 -3.86
N GLY A 162 4.94 -19.75 -3.51
CA GLY A 162 4.43 -19.15 -2.28
C GLY A 162 4.38 -17.61 -2.27
N ASN A 163 5.01 -16.93 -3.24
CA ASN A 163 4.98 -15.46 -3.33
C ASN A 163 3.61 -15.01 -3.87
N PRO A 164 2.82 -14.23 -3.11
CA PRO A 164 1.49 -13.80 -3.51
C PRO A 164 1.49 -12.54 -4.36
N THR A 165 2.66 -12.01 -4.73
CA THR A 165 2.81 -10.71 -5.41
C THR A 165 3.36 -10.86 -6.82
N VAL A 166 3.19 -9.81 -7.61
CA VAL A 166 3.85 -9.67 -8.93
C VAL A 166 5.31 -9.25 -8.82
N VAL A 167 5.86 -9.14 -7.60
CA VAL A 167 7.20 -8.64 -7.31
C VAL A 167 8.11 -9.80 -6.87
N PRO A 168 9.31 -9.98 -7.46
CA PRO A 168 10.24 -11.02 -7.04
C PRO A 168 10.64 -10.93 -5.57
N ALA A 169 10.86 -12.08 -4.93
CA ALA A 169 11.26 -12.19 -3.53
C ALA A 169 12.56 -11.41 -3.24
N GLU A 170 13.49 -11.39 -4.19
CA GLU A 170 14.74 -10.63 -4.07
C GLU A 170 14.54 -9.11 -3.98
N ILE A 171 13.48 -8.57 -4.62
CA ILE A 171 13.15 -7.15 -4.57
C ILE A 171 12.43 -6.87 -3.26
N LEU A 172 11.46 -7.71 -2.87
CA LEU A 172 10.79 -7.61 -1.58
C LEU A 172 11.80 -7.60 -0.43
N ASN A 173 12.84 -8.45 -0.48
CA ASN A 173 13.90 -8.53 0.53
C ASN A 173 14.70 -7.24 0.76
N LYS A 174 14.61 -6.25 -0.14
CA LYS A 174 15.24 -4.93 0.01
C LYS A 174 14.51 -4.00 0.98
N PHE A 175 13.29 -4.33 1.40
CA PHE A 175 12.46 -3.48 2.23
C PHE A 175 12.37 -3.95 3.69
N HIS A 176 12.22 -2.99 4.59
CA HIS A 176 11.75 -3.19 5.96
C HIS A 176 10.22 -3.05 5.95
N PHE A 177 9.48 -4.16 6.03
CA PHE A 177 8.03 -4.13 6.02
C PHE A 177 7.43 -3.84 7.40
N ALA A 178 6.42 -2.98 7.41
CA ALA A 178 5.48 -2.80 8.50
C ALA A 178 4.06 -2.77 7.93
N PHE A 179 3.06 -2.98 8.78
CA PHE A 179 1.66 -3.06 8.36
C PHE A 179 0.81 -2.11 9.18
N LEU A 180 -0.18 -1.50 8.52
CA LEU A 180 -1.23 -0.75 9.19
C LEU A 180 -2.59 -1.32 8.79
N ILE A 181 -3.37 -1.72 9.79
CA ILE A 181 -4.68 -2.34 9.63
C ILE A 181 -5.75 -1.50 10.32
N ARG A 182 -6.97 -1.58 9.83
CA ARG A 182 -8.15 -0.97 10.46
C ARG A 182 -9.35 -1.86 10.27
N HIS A 183 -10.21 -1.95 11.29
CA HIS A 183 -11.39 -2.81 11.22
C HIS A 183 -12.27 -2.49 9.97
N PRO A 184 -12.70 -3.50 9.18
CA PRO A 184 -13.51 -3.31 7.97
C PRO A 184 -14.77 -2.46 8.19
N LYS A 185 -15.47 -2.61 9.32
CA LYS A 185 -16.61 -1.78 9.75
C LYS A 185 -16.37 -0.26 9.68
N HIS A 186 -15.12 0.19 9.71
CA HIS A 186 -14.75 1.59 9.56
C HIS A 186 -14.22 1.92 8.16
N SER A 187 -13.38 1.06 7.59
CA SER A 187 -12.74 1.31 6.30
C SER A 187 -13.71 1.18 5.12
N ILE A 188 -14.53 0.14 5.08
CA ILE A 188 -15.44 -0.16 3.96
C ILE A 188 -16.50 0.93 3.75
N PRO A 189 -17.30 1.34 4.75
CA PRO A 189 -18.25 2.45 4.54
C PRO A 189 -17.54 3.78 4.26
N SER A 190 -16.32 3.97 4.78
CA SER A 190 -15.53 5.14 4.41
C SER A 190 -15.05 5.09 2.97
N TYR A 191 -14.73 3.92 2.43
CA TYR A 191 -14.34 3.75 1.03
C TYR A 191 -15.56 3.91 0.12
N TRP A 192 -16.70 3.31 0.46
CA TRP A 192 -17.97 3.51 -0.23
C TRP A 192 -18.30 4.99 -0.41
N ARG A 193 -18.12 5.82 0.64
CA ARG A 193 -18.32 7.27 0.59
C ARG A 193 -17.47 7.96 -0.50
N CYS A 194 -16.27 7.45 -0.79
CA CYS A 194 -15.39 7.97 -1.84
C CYS A 194 -15.84 7.61 -3.26
N THR A 195 -16.85 6.75 -3.39
CA THR A 195 -17.34 6.22 -4.67
C THR A 195 -18.74 6.71 -5.04
N ILE A 196 -19.26 7.71 -4.31
CA ILE A 196 -20.61 8.27 -4.50
C ILE A 196 -20.58 9.81 -4.47
N PRO A 197 -21.61 10.49 -4.99
CA PRO A 197 -21.69 11.95 -4.95
C PRO A 197 -21.67 12.53 -3.53
N PRO A 198 -21.06 13.72 -3.33
CA PRO A 198 -20.35 14.52 -4.34
C PRO A 198 -18.88 14.12 -4.54
N LEU A 199 -18.39 13.10 -3.82
CA LEU A 199 -16.95 12.82 -3.73
C LEU A 199 -16.42 12.06 -4.95
N ASP A 200 -17.25 11.24 -5.58
CA ASP A 200 -16.96 10.55 -6.85
C ASP A 200 -16.51 11.50 -7.98
N ALA A 201 -17.06 12.72 -8.03
CA ALA A 201 -16.68 13.75 -8.99
C ALA A 201 -15.25 14.27 -8.78
N ILE A 202 -14.71 14.11 -7.57
CA ILE A 202 -13.34 14.53 -7.22
C ILE A 202 -12.39 13.33 -7.32
N THR A 203 -12.79 12.18 -6.79
CA THR A 203 -11.97 10.96 -6.78
C THR A 203 -11.88 10.30 -8.15
N GLY A 204 -12.86 10.52 -9.03
CA GLY A 204 -13.00 9.80 -10.30
C GLY A 204 -13.44 8.35 -10.12
N PHE A 205 -13.84 7.94 -8.91
CA PHE A 205 -14.29 6.59 -8.61
C PHE A 205 -15.83 6.60 -8.58
N TYR A 206 -16.47 6.14 -9.65
CA TYR A 206 -17.93 6.17 -9.79
C TYR A 206 -18.64 4.86 -9.38
N ASN A 207 -17.85 3.89 -8.92
CA ASN A 207 -18.34 2.59 -8.52
C ASN A 207 -17.48 2.03 -7.38
N PHE A 208 -18.15 1.43 -6.40
CA PHE A 208 -17.51 0.66 -5.35
C PHE A 208 -17.08 -0.71 -5.89
N MET A 209 -15.82 -1.07 -5.66
CA MET A 209 -15.27 -2.38 -6.00
C MET A 209 -14.88 -3.12 -4.73
N PRO A 210 -15.65 -4.15 -4.32
CA PRO A 210 -15.32 -4.94 -3.13
C PRO A 210 -13.91 -5.56 -3.17
N SER A 211 -13.43 -5.91 -4.36
CA SER A 211 -12.09 -6.48 -4.58
C SER A 211 -10.96 -5.54 -4.18
N GLU A 212 -11.18 -4.21 -4.20
CA GLU A 212 -10.19 -3.23 -3.76
C GLU A 212 -10.15 -3.05 -2.23
N ALA A 213 -10.94 -3.80 -1.46
CA ALA A 213 -10.91 -3.74 0.00
C ALA A 213 -9.52 -4.06 0.59
N GLY A 214 -8.74 -4.92 -0.07
CA GLY A 214 -7.29 -5.06 0.16
C GLY A 214 -6.86 -5.90 1.37
N TYR A 215 -7.77 -6.47 2.15
CA TYR A 215 -7.43 -7.20 3.38
C TYR A 215 -6.80 -8.56 3.09
N ASP A 216 -7.33 -9.30 2.12
CA ASP A 216 -6.76 -10.58 1.68
C ASP A 216 -5.34 -10.38 1.14
N GLU A 217 -5.13 -9.41 0.25
CA GLU A 217 -3.82 -9.10 -0.32
C GLU A 217 -2.80 -8.75 0.77
N GLN A 218 -3.20 -7.91 1.73
CA GLN A 218 -2.36 -7.52 2.85
C GLN A 218 -1.98 -8.71 3.72
N ARG A 219 -2.94 -9.58 4.06
CA ARG A 219 -2.69 -10.79 4.85
C ARG A 219 -1.81 -11.78 4.10
N ARG A 220 -2.05 -12.04 2.81
CA ARG A 220 -1.23 -12.96 2.01
C ARG A 220 0.23 -12.49 1.97
N LEU A 221 0.48 -11.20 1.74
CA LEU A 221 1.82 -10.63 1.79
C LEU A 221 2.44 -10.82 3.18
N PHE A 222 1.70 -10.50 4.24
CA PHE A 222 2.15 -10.68 5.62
C PHE A 222 2.56 -12.13 5.93
N ASP A 223 1.70 -13.10 5.61
CA ASP A 223 1.96 -14.52 5.86
C ASP A 223 3.14 -15.03 5.03
N TYR A 224 3.28 -14.59 3.78
CA TYR A 224 4.43 -14.92 2.93
C TYR A 224 5.75 -14.41 3.52
N LEU A 225 5.81 -13.13 3.89
CA LEU A 225 7.02 -12.51 4.48
C LEU A 225 7.42 -13.16 5.80
N ARG A 226 6.46 -13.65 6.59
CA ARG A 226 6.74 -14.46 7.78
C ARG A 226 7.27 -15.84 7.43
N SER A 227 6.65 -16.50 6.46
CA SER A 227 7.01 -17.87 6.07
C SER A 227 8.44 -17.97 5.52
N CYS A 228 8.92 -16.93 4.81
CA CYS A 228 10.29 -16.86 4.31
C CYS A 228 11.28 -16.26 5.32
N GLY A 229 10.80 -15.82 6.49
CA GLY A 229 11.62 -15.24 7.56
C GLY A 229 12.13 -13.84 7.28
N GLN A 230 11.49 -13.10 6.36
CA GLN A 230 11.83 -11.69 6.12
C GLN A 230 11.35 -10.79 7.27
N ILE A 231 10.20 -11.12 7.88
CA ILE A 231 9.70 -10.47 9.10
C ILE A 231 9.51 -11.51 10.22
N GLY A 232 9.76 -11.11 11.46
CA GLY A 232 9.64 -11.92 12.65
C GLY A 232 10.77 -12.92 12.88
N PRO A 233 10.63 -13.78 13.91
CA PRO A 233 9.39 -14.07 14.65
C PRO A 233 9.05 -13.07 15.76
N LYS A 234 9.96 -12.18 16.15
CA LYS A 234 9.75 -11.21 17.24
C LYS A 234 8.69 -10.18 16.86
N LEU A 235 7.81 -9.83 17.79
CA LEU A 235 6.86 -8.73 17.64
C LEU A 235 7.48 -7.40 18.09
N ALA A 236 7.18 -6.32 17.36
CA ALA A 236 7.51 -4.97 17.80
C ALA A 236 6.85 -4.68 19.17
N GLY A 237 7.59 -4.06 20.08
CA GLY A 237 7.17 -3.83 21.46
C GLY A 237 7.53 -4.94 22.46
N GLN A 238 8.06 -6.09 22.02
CA GLN A 238 8.52 -7.15 22.92
C GLN A 238 10.03 -7.08 23.18
N GLU A 239 10.44 -7.35 24.43
CA GLU A 239 11.85 -7.24 24.85
C GLU A 239 12.71 -8.47 24.50
N ALA A 240 12.12 -9.63 24.26
CA ALA A 240 12.85 -10.90 24.09
C ALA A 240 12.49 -11.63 22.78
N GLY A 241 13.52 -12.18 22.13
CA GLY A 241 13.37 -13.08 20.98
C GLY A 241 14.69 -13.23 20.21
N GLU A 242 15.11 -14.47 19.95
CA GLU A 242 16.18 -14.73 18.98
C GLU A 242 15.67 -14.38 17.57
N GLN A 243 16.42 -13.54 16.86
CA GLN A 243 16.09 -13.15 15.48
C GLN A 243 17.21 -13.61 14.54
N LYS A 244 16.83 -14.10 13.35
CA LYS A 244 17.81 -14.36 12.30
C LYS A 244 18.48 -13.05 11.88
N SER A 245 19.76 -13.14 11.53
CA SER A 245 20.51 -12.00 10.98
C SER A 245 19.78 -11.43 9.75
N GLY A 246 19.44 -10.14 9.80
CA GLY A 246 18.75 -9.43 8.72
C GLY A 246 17.22 -9.48 8.73
N ALA A 247 16.60 -10.26 9.63
CA ALA A 247 15.14 -10.25 9.83
C ALA A 247 14.73 -9.02 10.66
N VAL A 248 13.59 -8.42 10.31
CA VAL A 248 13.01 -7.27 11.03
C VAL A 248 11.86 -7.74 11.92
N ASP A 249 11.54 -6.97 12.96
CA ASP A 249 10.43 -7.31 13.85
C ASP A 249 9.09 -7.33 13.08
N ILE A 250 8.16 -8.18 13.49
CA ILE A 250 6.77 -8.10 13.06
C ILE A 250 6.20 -6.80 13.62
N CYS A 251 5.97 -5.83 12.74
CA CYS A 251 5.41 -4.53 13.08
C CYS A 251 4.04 -4.38 12.42
N VAL A 252 2.97 -4.58 13.20
CA VAL A 252 1.59 -4.38 12.77
C VAL A 252 0.96 -3.32 13.67
N ILE A 253 0.40 -2.27 13.08
CA ILE A 253 -0.32 -1.22 13.80
C ILE A 253 -1.81 -1.41 13.54
N ASP A 254 -2.61 -1.43 14.60
CA ASP A 254 -4.06 -1.27 14.49
C ASP A 254 -4.41 0.23 14.56
N ALA A 255 -5.25 0.69 13.65
CA ALA A 255 -5.59 2.10 13.52
C ALA A 255 -6.40 2.65 14.71
N ASP A 256 -7.18 1.82 15.41
CA ASP A 256 -7.88 2.27 16.61
C ASP A 256 -6.91 2.39 17.78
N ASP A 257 -5.98 1.43 17.95
CA ASP A 257 -4.89 1.54 18.95
C ASP A 257 -4.02 2.79 18.68
N LEU A 258 -3.67 3.06 17.41
CA LEU A 258 -2.93 4.26 16.99
C LEU A 258 -3.68 5.54 17.34
N LEU A 259 -5.00 5.58 17.14
CA LEU A 259 -5.76 6.81 17.32
C LEU A 259 -6.18 7.03 18.79
N ASP A 260 -6.18 5.98 19.60
CA ASP A 260 -6.39 6.09 21.04
C ASP A 260 -5.08 6.45 21.77
N ASN A 261 -3.93 5.94 21.34
CA ASN A 261 -2.62 6.24 21.93
C ASN A 261 -1.49 6.42 20.89
N PRO A 262 -1.50 7.52 20.11
CA PRO A 262 -0.56 7.72 19.01
C PRO A 262 0.91 7.79 19.47
N THR A 263 1.18 8.37 20.64
CA THR A 263 2.53 8.47 21.21
C THR A 263 3.15 7.10 21.45
N ALA A 264 2.48 6.22 22.20
CA ALA A 264 3.06 4.93 22.54
C ALA A 264 3.21 4.01 21.31
N ILE A 265 2.25 4.04 20.40
CA ILE A 265 2.31 3.25 19.16
C ILE A 265 3.46 3.72 18.28
N LEU A 266 3.65 5.04 18.11
CA LEU A 266 4.75 5.58 17.31
C LEU A 266 6.11 5.33 17.95
N GLU A 267 6.25 5.40 19.26
CA GLU A 267 7.49 5.04 19.95
C GLU A 267 7.92 3.60 19.62
N GLN A 268 6.98 2.65 19.65
CA GLN A 268 7.27 1.27 19.29
C GLN A 268 7.53 1.08 17.80
N PHE A 269 6.78 1.76 16.93
CA PHE A 269 7.03 1.73 15.50
C PHE A 269 8.42 2.27 15.16
N CYS A 270 8.75 3.48 15.63
CA CYS A 270 10.03 4.14 15.42
C CYS A 270 11.18 3.26 15.92
N LYS A 271 11.06 2.68 17.12
CA LYS A 271 12.03 1.72 17.65
C LYS A 271 12.20 0.49 16.76
N SER A 272 11.10 -0.09 16.27
CA SER A 272 11.10 -1.26 15.38
C SER A 272 11.81 -0.96 14.06
N VAL A 273 11.52 0.18 13.43
CA VAL A 273 12.05 0.53 12.11
C VAL A 273 13.39 1.24 12.17
N GLY A 274 13.82 1.67 13.35
CA GLY A 274 15.07 2.39 13.59
C GLY A 274 15.03 3.86 13.21
N ILE A 275 13.90 4.53 13.47
CA ILE A 275 13.73 5.98 13.42
C ILE A 275 13.81 6.52 14.85
N GLU A 276 14.43 7.68 15.05
CA GLU A 276 14.38 8.38 16.34
C GLU A 276 12.99 9.01 16.51
N TYR A 277 12.28 8.64 17.58
CA TYR A 277 11.00 9.25 17.89
C TYR A 277 11.18 10.61 18.56
N SER A 278 10.43 11.61 18.09
CA SER A 278 10.24 12.89 18.77
C SER A 278 8.75 13.19 18.87
N PRO A 279 8.25 13.72 20.02
CA PRO A 279 6.87 14.18 20.14
C PRO A 279 6.48 15.24 19.10
N SER A 280 7.44 16.00 18.57
CA SER A 280 7.18 16.98 17.51
C SER A 280 6.69 16.35 16.21
N MET A 281 6.96 15.07 15.96
CA MET A 281 6.50 14.34 14.77
C MET A 281 4.97 14.31 14.65
N LEU A 282 4.27 14.42 15.78
CA LEU A 282 2.80 14.41 15.85
C LEU A 282 2.16 15.74 15.46
N ASN A 283 2.95 16.80 15.24
CA ASN A 283 2.45 18.14 14.95
C ASN A 283 3.04 18.67 13.63
N TRP A 284 2.17 19.20 12.79
CA TRP A 284 2.52 19.76 11.48
C TRP A 284 1.68 21.02 11.21
N ASN A 285 1.38 21.78 12.26
CA ASN A 285 0.55 22.96 12.21
C ASN A 285 1.31 24.18 11.66
N ASN A 286 1.89 24.04 10.47
CA ASN A 286 2.65 25.09 9.80
C ASN A 286 2.46 25.02 8.27
N GLU A 287 2.68 26.14 7.60
CA GLU A 287 2.41 26.30 6.17
C GLU A 287 3.26 25.39 5.28
N GLU A 288 4.53 25.18 5.63
CA GLU A 288 5.46 24.33 4.88
C GLU A 288 4.98 22.87 4.84
N ASP A 289 4.58 22.34 6.00
CA ASP A 289 4.06 20.98 6.09
C ASP A 289 2.72 20.80 5.40
N HIS A 290 1.85 21.81 5.42
CA HIS A 290 0.59 21.75 4.67
C HIS A 290 0.81 21.85 3.15
N THR A 291 1.75 22.69 2.71
CA THR A 291 2.05 22.86 1.28
C THR A 291 2.59 21.56 0.70
N HIS A 292 3.60 20.99 1.36
CA HIS A 292 4.17 19.72 0.93
C HIS A 292 3.16 18.56 0.93
N ALA A 293 2.29 18.47 1.93
CA ALA A 293 1.30 17.41 1.97
C ALA A 293 0.27 17.52 0.83
N LYS A 294 -0.13 18.74 0.45
CA LYS A 294 -0.99 18.95 -0.73
C LYS A 294 -0.31 18.45 -2.00
N GLU A 295 0.94 18.84 -2.22
CA GLU A 295 1.72 18.41 -3.38
C GLU A 295 1.90 16.88 -3.43
N ALA A 296 2.28 16.27 -2.30
CA ALA A 296 2.53 14.83 -2.21
C ALA A 296 1.26 13.98 -2.42
N PHE A 297 0.08 14.49 -2.05
CA PHE A 297 -1.18 13.75 -2.10
C PHE A 297 -2.07 14.10 -3.29
N GLU A 298 -1.66 15.04 -4.15
CA GLU A 298 -2.46 15.53 -5.28
C GLU A 298 -2.91 14.41 -6.23
N LYS A 299 -2.08 13.37 -6.40
CA LYS A 299 -2.36 12.20 -7.25
C LYS A 299 -3.70 11.53 -6.92
N TRP A 300 -4.07 11.48 -5.64
CA TRP A 300 -5.28 10.84 -5.14
C TRP A 300 -6.23 11.85 -4.53
N ARG A 301 -6.55 12.90 -5.29
CA ARG A 301 -7.41 13.99 -4.86
C ARG A 301 -8.77 13.49 -4.36
N GLY A 302 -9.28 14.09 -3.28
CA GLY A 302 -10.54 13.68 -2.65
C GLY A 302 -10.42 12.48 -1.69
N PHE A 303 -9.36 11.68 -1.75
CA PHE A 303 -9.15 10.60 -0.77
C PHE A 303 -8.52 11.11 0.54
N HIS A 304 -7.77 12.22 0.50
CA HIS A 304 -6.85 12.59 1.57
C HIS A 304 -7.18 13.90 2.29
N GLU A 305 -8.32 14.53 1.98
CA GLU A 305 -8.69 15.86 2.50
C GLU A 305 -8.62 15.95 4.04
N ASP A 306 -9.12 14.92 4.74
CA ASP A 306 -9.09 14.88 6.22
C ASP A 306 -7.65 14.98 6.76
N ALA A 307 -6.69 14.32 6.10
CA ALA A 307 -5.27 14.35 6.51
C ALA A 307 -4.57 15.63 6.05
N ILE A 308 -4.88 16.13 4.84
CA ILE A 308 -4.35 17.39 4.30
C ILE A 308 -4.71 18.58 5.21
N HIS A 309 -5.94 18.60 5.71
CA HIS A 309 -6.47 19.68 6.55
C HIS A 309 -6.21 19.47 8.05
N SER A 310 -5.77 18.28 8.47
CA SER A 310 -5.34 18.06 9.84
C SER A 310 -4.05 18.82 10.16
N THR A 311 -3.87 19.19 11.42
CA THR A 311 -2.68 19.91 11.92
C THR A 311 -1.82 19.08 12.87
N GLU A 312 -2.35 17.93 13.31
CA GLU A 312 -1.69 17.03 14.27
C GLU A 312 -2.36 15.65 14.25
N LEU A 313 -1.63 14.62 14.70
CA LEU A 313 -2.19 13.34 15.11
C LEU A 313 -2.26 13.29 16.63
N LYS A 314 -3.46 13.55 17.17
CA LYS A 314 -3.73 13.54 18.61
C LYS A 314 -4.62 12.37 19.02
N PRO A 315 -4.56 11.94 20.29
CA PRO A 315 -5.52 11.00 20.84
C PRO A 315 -6.95 11.48 20.57
N ARG A 316 -7.84 10.57 20.17
CA ARG A 316 -9.26 10.90 19.98
C ARG A 316 -9.84 11.36 21.32
N THR A 317 -10.52 12.52 21.33
CA THR A 317 -11.13 13.12 22.54
C THR A 317 -12.26 12.29 23.14
N HIS A 318 -12.89 11.45 22.31
CA HIS A 318 -13.83 10.43 22.72
C HIS A 318 -13.15 9.08 22.52
N ILE A 319 -12.32 8.65 23.49
CA ILE A 319 -12.03 7.22 23.69
C ILE A 319 -13.38 6.51 23.57
N GLN A 320 -13.49 5.44 22.77
CA GLN A 320 -14.75 4.72 22.58
C GLN A 320 -15.28 4.16 23.92
N LYS A 321 -15.91 5.02 24.72
CA LYS A 321 -16.81 4.67 25.83
C LYS A 321 -18.24 4.54 25.33
N LYS A 322 -18.51 4.81 24.06
CA LYS A 322 -19.72 4.32 23.40
C LYS A 322 -19.53 2.82 23.22
N ALA A 323 -20.46 2.04 23.76
CA ALA A 323 -20.56 0.62 23.45
C ALA A 323 -20.44 0.43 21.93
N GLU A 324 -19.66 -0.56 21.50
CA GLU A 324 -19.56 -0.89 20.09
C GLU A 324 -20.96 -1.06 19.52
N LYS A 325 -21.23 -0.40 18.38
CA LYS A 325 -22.51 -0.54 17.70
C LYS A 325 -22.67 -1.99 17.26
N SER A 326 -23.85 -2.56 17.48
CA SER A 326 -24.18 -3.88 16.94
C SER A 326 -24.26 -3.83 15.42
N ASP A 327 -24.20 -5.00 14.78
CA ASP A 327 -24.32 -5.10 13.32
C ASP A 327 -25.66 -4.54 12.82
N GLU A 328 -26.74 -4.68 13.59
CA GLU A 328 -28.05 -4.12 13.26
C GLU A 328 -28.03 -2.58 13.33
N GLN A 329 -27.34 -2.01 14.32
CA GLN A 329 -27.21 -0.56 14.44
C GLN A 329 -26.35 0.03 13.32
N LEU A 330 -25.26 -0.65 12.95
CA LEU A 330 -24.42 -0.26 11.81
C LEU A 330 -25.20 -0.36 10.49
N PHE A 331 -25.94 -1.45 10.28
CA PHE A 331 -26.77 -1.62 9.10
C PHE A 331 -27.85 -0.55 8.98
N ALA A 332 -28.53 -0.21 10.08
CA ALA A 332 -29.52 0.86 10.11
C ALA A 332 -28.91 2.21 9.75
N GLU A 333 -27.74 2.55 10.30
CA GLU A 333 -27.02 3.79 9.99
C GLU A 333 -26.58 3.85 8.52
N TRP A 334 -26.05 2.75 7.97
CA TRP A 334 -25.66 2.70 6.56
C TRP A 334 -26.88 2.76 5.64
N SER A 335 -27.99 2.15 6.04
CA SER A 335 -29.24 2.20 5.27
C SER A 335 -29.81 3.61 5.23
N GLU A 336 -29.79 4.32 6.36
CA GLU A 336 -30.21 5.72 6.43
C GLU A 336 -29.30 6.62 5.58
N LYS A 337 -27.98 6.39 5.62
CA LYS A 337 -27.00 7.27 4.99
C LYS A 337 -26.80 7.01 3.50
N TYR A 338 -26.85 5.76 3.07
CA TYR A 338 -26.46 5.32 1.73
C TYR A 338 -27.57 4.56 0.98
N GLY A 339 -28.69 4.25 1.65
CA GLY A 339 -29.74 3.39 1.13
C GLY A 339 -29.50 1.92 1.47
N GLU A 340 -30.59 1.14 1.46
CA GLU A 340 -30.58 -0.26 1.92
C GLU A 340 -29.70 -1.17 1.06
N GLU A 341 -29.73 -1.02 -0.27
CA GLU A 341 -28.90 -1.84 -1.17
C GLU A 341 -27.40 -1.57 -0.97
N ALA A 342 -27.02 -0.30 -0.76
CA ALA A 342 -25.66 0.06 -0.39
C ALA A 342 -25.27 -0.56 0.96
N ALA A 343 -26.14 -0.49 1.96
CA ALA A 343 -25.91 -1.08 3.27
C ALA A 343 -25.70 -2.60 3.21
N LYS A 344 -26.45 -3.32 2.36
CA LYS A 344 -26.25 -4.77 2.11
C LYS A 344 -24.87 -5.06 1.52
N ILE A 345 -24.44 -4.28 0.52
CA ILE A 345 -23.11 -4.45 -0.10
C ILE A 345 -22.01 -4.15 0.93
N ILE A 346 -22.11 -3.03 1.66
CA ILE A 346 -21.16 -2.65 2.71
C ILE A 346 -21.07 -3.76 3.77
N GLN A 347 -22.20 -4.23 4.29
CA GLN A 347 -22.24 -5.27 5.32
C GLN A 347 -21.61 -6.57 4.84
N LYS A 348 -21.93 -7.00 3.60
CA LYS A 348 -21.34 -8.18 2.98
C LYS A 348 -19.82 -8.04 2.86
N THR A 349 -19.34 -6.92 2.30
CA THR A 349 -17.90 -6.69 2.15
C THR A 349 -17.18 -6.57 3.49
N VAL A 350 -17.80 -5.98 4.52
CA VAL A 350 -17.28 -5.99 5.88
C VAL A 350 -17.10 -7.43 6.37
N ALA A 351 -18.14 -8.26 6.28
CA ALA A 351 -18.12 -9.64 6.74
C ALA A 351 -17.06 -10.50 6.03
N GLU A 352 -16.88 -10.29 4.73
CA GLU A 352 -15.87 -11.00 3.92
C GLU A 352 -14.43 -10.69 4.34
N ASN A 353 -14.17 -9.50 4.89
CA ASN A 353 -12.81 -9.04 5.22
C ASN A 353 -12.47 -9.11 6.72
N VAL A 354 -13.43 -9.41 7.61
CA VAL A 354 -13.21 -9.44 9.08
C VAL A 354 -12.16 -10.47 9.47
N LYS A 355 -12.19 -11.67 8.87
CA LYS A 355 -11.26 -12.76 9.24
C LYS A 355 -9.81 -12.40 8.98
N ASP A 356 -9.52 -11.72 7.88
CA ASP A 356 -8.17 -11.32 7.53
C ASP A 356 -7.66 -10.21 8.46
N TYR A 357 -8.54 -9.25 8.80
CA TYR A 357 -8.27 -8.25 9.83
C TYR A 357 -7.97 -8.89 11.20
N GLU A 358 -8.82 -9.80 11.67
CA GLU A 358 -8.66 -10.48 12.97
C GLU A 358 -7.37 -11.32 13.04
N HIS A 359 -6.99 -11.97 11.93
CA HIS A 359 -5.73 -12.69 11.82
C HIS A 359 -4.54 -11.74 12.02
N MET A 360 -4.50 -10.62 11.30
CA MET A 360 -3.41 -9.66 11.43
C MET A 360 -3.39 -8.96 12.80
N LYS A 361 -4.56 -8.69 13.39
CA LYS A 361 -4.70 -8.03 14.70
C LYS A 361 -4.02 -8.80 15.84
N GLN A 362 -3.88 -10.12 15.72
CA GLN A 362 -3.14 -10.95 16.67
C GLN A 362 -1.66 -10.53 16.80
N PHE A 363 -1.12 -9.88 15.76
CA PHE A 363 0.27 -9.42 15.69
C PHE A 363 0.42 -7.92 15.92
N ALA A 364 -0.68 -7.20 16.20
CA ALA A 364 -0.65 -5.77 16.42
C ALA A 364 0.19 -5.43 17.67
N ILE A 365 0.95 -4.34 17.59
CA ILE A 365 1.70 -3.75 18.71
C ILE A 365 0.77 -3.61 19.91
N LYS A 366 1.25 -4.01 21.09
CA LYS A 366 0.56 -3.85 22.36
C LYS A 366 1.32 -2.81 23.18
N VAL A 367 0.61 -1.76 23.62
CA VAL A 367 1.14 -0.64 24.42
C VAL A 367 0.39 -0.49 25.72
#